data_AF-A0AA35QEZ7-F1
#
_entry.id   AF-A0AA35QEZ7-F1
#
_cell.length_a   1.000
_cell.length_b   1.000
_cell.length_c   1.000
_cell.angle_alpha   90.00
_cell.angle_beta   90.00
_cell.angle_gamma   90.00
#
_symmetry.space_group_name_H-M   'P 1'
#
loop_
_entity.id
_entity.type
_entity.pdbx_description
1 polymer ?
#
loop_
_entity_poly.entity_id
_entity_poly.type
_entity_poly.pdbx_seq_one_letter_code
_entity_poly.pdbx_strand_id
1 'polypeptide(L)'
;MAYLFSELRDLHSKGISAYFFVFADNIRCHAIHRDHLANATDANEIRGPILTKMQSFEGMTSFQSKHYHYSNFKDFYDTTSRPSNDPPIPTNHGNVPFDSRLLGPDHLRSPDLTSALSGTGGSYGVLMTGPGMVVGDGKDTSANPDWSKSFWGDNYPRLSTIKEEIDPDMVFWVSPGINANYVEVVDGRVCRVQSTPQEPSKHAPGMDRVVEADLENDTVFLFGNQELTGIQLPAPGDLVGLQP
;
A
#
# COMPACT_ATOMS: atom_id res chain seq x y z
N MET A 1 -16.29 -3.94 -15.23
CA MET A 1 -15.65 -3.86 -13.90
C MET A 1 -16.14 -4.91 -12.92
N ALA A 2 -17.45 -5.15 -12.77
CA ALA A 2 -17.99 -6.17 -11.85
C ALA A 2 -17.32 -7.56 -11.99
N TYR A 3 -17.13 -8.05 -13.22
CA TYR A 3 -16.42 -9.31 -13.46
C TYR A 3 -14.96 -9.26 -13.01
N LEU A 4 -14.19 -8.23 -13.37
CA LEU A 4 -12.80 -8.12 -12.94
C LEU A 4 -12.68 -8.13 -11.41
N PHE A 5 -13.64 -7.52 -10.71
CA PHE A 5 -13.68 -7.49 -9.26
C PHE A 5 -14.08 -8.83 -8.63
N SER A 6 -14.92 -9.64 -9.30
CA SER A 6 -15.23 -10.99 -8.81
C SER A 6 -14.00 -11.90 -8.79
N GLU A 7 -13.04 -11.67 -9.69
CA GLU A 7 -11.81 -12.46 -9.77
C GLU A 7 -10.75 -12.06 -8.73
N LEU A 8 -10.87 -10.89 -8.09
CA LEU A 8 -9.85 -10.39 -7.16
C LEU A 8 -9.64 -11.33 -5.97
N ARG A 9 -10.69 -12.00 -5.49
CA ARG A 9 -10.58 -12.95 -4.38
C ARG A 9 -9.71 -14.16 -4.74
N ASP A 10 -9.88 -14.70 -5.94
CA ASP A 10 -9.12 -15.85 -6.42
C ASP A 10 -7.66 -15.44 -6.70
N LEU A 11 -7.45 -14.31 -7.38
CA LEU A 11 -6.11 -13.74 -7.59
C LEU A 11 -5.38 -13.48 -6.27
N HIS A 12 -6.09 -12.91 -5.29
CA HIS A 12 -5.58 -12.72 -3.94
C HIS A 12 -5.20 -14.07 -3.33
N SER A 13 -6.06 -15.09 -3.35
CA SER A 13 -5.72 -16.40 -2.77
C SER A 13 -4.45 -17.05 -3.35
N LYS A 14 -4.08 -16.68 -4.58
CA LYS A 14 -2.86 -17.13 -5.28
C LYS A 14 -1.62 -16.27 -5.00
N GLY A 15 -1.69 -15.31 -4.08
CA GLY A 15 -0.53 -14.46 -3.74
C GLY A 15 -0.27 -13.31 -4.72
N ILE A 16 -1.19 -13.03 -5.65
CA ILE A 16 -0.97 -12.01 -6.69
C ILE A 16 -1.32 -10.64 -6.14
N SER A 17 -0.42 -9.67 -6.37
CA SER A 17 -0.73 -8.25 -6.16
C SER A 17 -1.03 -7.59 -7.50
N ALA A 18 -1.92 -6.61 -7.55
CA ALA A 18 -2.21 -5.89 -8.79
C ALA A 18 -2.64 -4.44 -8.55
N TYR A 19 -2.17 -3.54 -9.41
CA TYR A 19 -2.73 -2.20 -9.58
C TYR A 19 -3.63 -2.18 -10.80
N PHE A 20 -4.88 -1.78 -10.64
CA PHE A 20 -5.81 -1.54 -11.73
C PHE A 20 -6.10 -0.04 -11.81
N PHE A 21 -5.70 0.59 -12.91
CA PHE A 21 -6.06 1.95 -13.24
C PHE A 21 -7.20 1.90 -14.24
N VAL A 22 -8.38 2.30 -13.80
CA VAL A 22 -9.57 2.40 -14.65
C VAL A 22 -9.69 3.85 -15.08
N PHE A 23 -9.73 4.06 -16.40
CA PHE A 23 -10.01 5.34 -17.03
C PHE A 23 -11.32 5.22 -17.82
N ALA A 24 -11.83 6.35 -18.30
CA ALA A 24 -13.08 6.39 -19.07
C ALA A 24 -13.02 5.53 -20.36
N ASP A 25 -11.83 5.40 -20.97
CA ASP A 25 -11.63 4.77 -22.28
C ASP A 25 -10.74 3.52 -22.24
N ASN A 26 -10.00 3.28 -21.14
CA ASN A 26 -9.10 2.14 -21.04
C ASN A 26 -8.92 1.66 -19.59
N ILE A 27 -8.49 0.41 -19.45
CA ILE A 27 -8.10 -0.18 -18.17
C ILE A 27 -6.65 -0.62 -18.30
N ARG A 28 -5.79 -0.11 -17.41
CA ARG A 28 -4.40 -0.55 -17.28
C ARG A 28 -4.23 -1.38 -16.02
N CYS A 29 -3.55 -2.52 -16.14
CA CYS A 29 -3.27 -3.38 -15.00
C CYS A 29 -1.77 -3.67 -14.89
N HIS A 30 -1.22 -3.51 -13.69
CA HIS A 30 0.12 -4.00 -13.33
C HIS A 30 -0.03 -5.12 -12.31
N ALA A 31 0.07 -6.38 -12.75
CA ALA A 31 0.02 -7.55 -11.88
C ALA A 31 1.45 -7.99 -11.52
N ILE A 32 1.67 -8.25 -10.24
CA ILE A 32 2.93 -8.72 -9.67
C ILE A 32 2.71 -10.16 -9.21
N HIS A 33 3.39 -11.07 -9.89
CA HIS A 33 3.49 -12.48 -9.51
C HIS A 33 4.81 -12.69 -8.79
N ARG A 34 4.80 -13.45 -7.68
CA ARG A 34 5.98 -13.66 -6.84
C ARG A 34 6.40 -15.13 -6.89
N ASP A 35 7.66 -15.37 -6.53
CA ASP A 35 8.21 -16.70 -6.30
C ASP A 35 8.02 -17.64 -7.51
N HIS A 36 7.54 -18.87 -7.32
CA HIS A 36 7.36 -19.85 -8.39
C HIS A 36 6.42 -19.36 -9.51
N LEU A 37 5.48 -18.45 -9.21
CA LEU A 37 4.57 -17.86 -10.19
C LEU A 37 5.20 -16.71 -11.02
N ALA A 38 6.44 -16.29 -10.72
CA ALA A 38 7.11 -15.16 -11.37
C ALA A 38 7.65 -15.49 -12.78
N ASN A 39 6.85 -16.20 -13.59
CA ASN A 39 7.16 -16.55 -14.97
C ASN A 39 5.96 -16.29 -15.90
N ALA A 40 6.23 -16.14 -17.20
CA ALA A 40 5.21 -15.80 -18.17
C ALA A 40 4.18 -16.90 -18.38
N THR A 41 4.55 -18.18 -18.24
CA THR A 41 3.63 -19.30 -18.41
C THR A 41 2.55 -19.26 -17.34
N ASP A 42 2.93 -19.26 -16.07
CA ASP A 42 1.99 -19.25 -14.94
C ASP A 42 1.17 -17.94 -14.90
N ALA A 43 1.81 -16.81 -15.24
CA ALA A 43 1.10 -15.54 -15.34
C ALA A 43 0.00 -15.60 -16.42
N ASN A 44 0.28 -16.18 -17.59
CA ASN A 44 -0.70 -16.34 -18.65
C ASN A 44 -1.78 -17.38 -18.32
N GLU A 45 -1.43 -18.48 -17.64
CA GLU A 45 -2.42 -19.47 -17.20
C GLU A 45 -3.42 -18.86 -16.21
N ILE A 46 -2.95 -18.01 -15.29
CA ILE A 46 -3.82 -17.36 -14.30
C ILE A 46 -4.61 -16.19 -14.91
N ARG A 47 -3.95 -15.33 -15.70
CA ARG A 47 -4.56 -14.10 -16.23
C ARG A 47 -5.33 -14.32 -17.52
N GLY A 48 -4.96 -15.33 -18.32
CA GLY A 48 -5.51 -15.60 -19.64
C GLY A 48 -7.04 -15.73 -19.64
N PRO A 49 -7.64 -16.60 -18.81
CA PRO A 49 -9.10 -16.75 -18.76
C PRO A 49 -9.82 -15.45 -18.38
N ILE A 50 -9.26 -14.68 -17.44
CA ILE A 50 -9.81 -13.39 -17.00
C ILE A 50 -9.78 -12.40 -18.16
N LEU A 51 -8.64 -12.29 -18.86
CA LEU A 51 -8.47 -11.37 -19.97
C LEU A 51 -9.34 -11.74 -21.18
N THR A 52 -9.45 -13.03 -21.51
CA THR A 52 -10.35 -13.52 -22.56
C THR A 52 -11.81 -13.21 -22.25
N LYS A 53 -12.24 -13.40 -20.99
CA LYS A 53 -13.61 -13.05 -20.61
C LYS A 53 -13.86 -11.54 -20.64
N MET A 54 -12.88 -10.73 -20.21
CA MET A 54 -12.95 -9.27 -20.30
C MET A 54 -13.10 -8.78 -21.75
N GLN A 55 -12.39 -9.39 -22.70
CA GLN A 55 -12.51 -9.08 -24.14
C GLN A 55 -13.90 -9.40 -24.71
N SER A 56 -14.67 -10.29 -24.08
CA SER A 56 -16.00 -10.67 -24.57
C SER A 56 -17.08 -9.61 -24.29
N PHE A 57 -16.79 -8.60 -23.47
CA PHE A 57 -17.74 -7.53 -23.18
C PHE A 57 -17.79 -6.50 -24.32
N GLU A 58 -18.98 -5.95 -24.56
CA GLU A 58 -19.21 -4.94 -25.58
C GLU A 58 -18.31 -3.71 -25.38
N GLY A 59 -17.72 -3.21 -26.47
CA GLY A 59 -16.82 -2.05 -26.45
C GLY A 59 -15.37 -2.35 -26.04
N MET A 60 -15.05 -3.57 -25.60
CA MET A 60 -13.68 -3.94 -25.23
C MET A 60 -12.86 -4.35 -26.47
N THR A 61 -11.60 -3.92 -26.51
CA THR A 61 -10.63 -4.31 -27.54
C THR A 61 -9.70 -5.41 -27.04
N SER A 62 -8.86 -5.94 -27.93
CA SER A 62 -7.89 -6.97 -27.56
C SER A 62 -6.92 -6.47 -26.49
N PHE A 63 -6.75 -7.22 -25.40
CA PHE A 63 -5.79 -6.87 -24.37
C PHE A 63 -4.36 -6.90 -24.93
N GLN A 64 -3.52 -6.02 -24.41
CA GLN A 64 -2.09 -6.03 -24.64
C GLN A 64 -1.41 -6.39 -23.33
N SER A 65 -0.56 -7.42 -23.35
CA SER A 65 0.22 -7.82 -22.18
C SER A 65 1.71 -7.71 -22.50
N LYS A 66 2.49 -7.26 -21.52
CA LYS A 66 3.95 -7.25 -21.58
C LYS A 66 4.47 -7.77 -20.26
N HIS A 67 5.35 -8.75 -20.33
CA HIS A 67 5.96 -9.38 -19.16
C HIS A 67 7.32 -8.73 -18.89
N TYR A 68 7.59 -8.47 -17.62
CA TYR A 68 8.89 -8.06 -17.13
C TYR A 68 9.31 -9.06 -16.06
N HIS A 69 10.46 -9.68 -16.25
CA HIS A 69 11.05 -10.57 -15.26
C HIS A 69 12.20 -9.83 -14.57
N TYR A 70 12.18 -9.85 -13.25
CA TYR A 70 13.21 -9.24 -12.42
C TYR A 70 13.93 -10.33 -11.66
N SER A 71 15.26 -10.27 -11.68
CA SER A 71 16.11 -11.32 -11.09
C SER A 71 16.03 -11.37 -9.57
N ASN A 72 15.71 -10.24 -8.93
CA ASN A 72 15.53 -10.11 -7.48
C ASN A 72 14.72 -8.83 -7.15
N PHE A 73 14.35 -8.66 -5.88
CA PHE A 73 13.56 -7.49 -5.44
C PHE A 73 14.30 -6.16 -5.64
N LYS A 74 15.63 -6.13 -5.48
CA LYS A 74 16.41 -4.91 -5.67
C LYS A 74 16.36 -4.45 -7.14
N ASP A 75 16.51 -5.39 -8.08
CA ASP A 75 16.39 -5.15 -9.52
C ASP A 75 14.99 -4.62 -9.90
N PHE A 76 13.94 -5.21 -9.32
CA PHE A 76 12.58 -4.67 -9.42
C PHE A 76 12.51 -3.23 -8.91
N TYR A 77 12.90 -2.99 -7.66
CA TYR A 77 12.81 -1.67 -7.01
C TYR A 77 13.61 -0.59 -7.74
N ASP A 78 14.86 -0.89 -8.11
CA ASP A 78 15.72 0.03 -8.84
C ASP A 78 15.15 0.37 -10.23
N THR A 79 14.45 -0.57 -10.86
CA THR A 79 13.83 -0.34 -12.17
C THR A 79 12.51 0.43 -12.09
N THR A 80 11.69 0.15 -11.07
CA THR A 80 10.32 0.71 -10.99
C THR A 80 10.22 1.97 -10.16
N SER A 81 11.15 2.20 -9.24
CA SER A 81 11.01 3.18 -8.16
C SER A 81 12.22 4.10 -7.99
N ARG A 82 13.31 3.88 -8.73
CA ARG A 82 14.46 4.80 -8.69
C ARG A 82 14.12 6.12 -9.40
N PRO A 83 14.57 7.27 -8.87
CA PRO A 83 14.45 8.54 -9.58
C PRO A 83 15.14 8.45 -10.96
N SER A 84 14.40 8.75 -12.03
CA SER A 84 14.98 8.94 -13.36
C SER A 84 15.75 10.26 -13.37
N ASN A 85 16.89 10.27 -14.08
CA ASN A 85 17.64 11.50 -14.37
C ASN A 85 17.06 12.28 -15.57
N ASP A 86 15.95 11.82 -16.15
CA ASP A 86 15.31 12.51 -17.26
C ASP A 86 14.57 13.80 -16.82
N PRO A 87 14.58 14.86 -17.66
CA PRO A 87 13.87 16.11 -17.41
C PRO A 87 12.34 15.93 -17.33
N PRO A 88 11.58 16.93 -16.84
CA PRO A 88 10.46 16.77 -15.91
C PRO A 88 9.21 16.25 -16.62
N ILE A 89 9.15 14.95 -16.84
CA ILE A 89 7.85 14.29 -16.96
C ILE A 89 7.43 14.04 -15.52
N PRO A 90 6.30 14.61 -15.04
CA PRO A 90 5.74 14.23 -13.74
C PRO A 90 5.27 12.79 -13.87
N THR A 91 6.21 11.88 -13.66
CA THR A 91 5.92 10.48 -13.45
C THR A 91 5.34 10.41 -12.05
N ASN A 92 4.12 9.91 -11.92
CA ASN A 92 3.54 9.53 -10.64
C ASN A 92 4.42 8.40 -10.04
N HIS A 93 5.54 8.76 -9.44
CA HIS A 93 6.53 7.87 -8.82
C HIS A 93 6.09 7.40 -7.42
N GLY A 94 4.79 7.41 -7.14
CA GLY A 94 4.30 7.07 -5.80
C GLY A 94 4.69 8.06 -4.71
N ASN A 95 5.23 9.23 -5.06
CA ASN A 95 5.48 10.35 -4.14
C ASN A 95 4.24 11.26 -3.99
N VAL A 96 3.05 10.70 -4.14
CA VAL A 96 1.84 11.34 -3.64
C VAL A 96 1.68 10.78 -2.22
N PRO A 97 1.64 11.61 -1.16
CA PRO A 97 1.28 11.11 0.15
C PRO A 97 -0.06 10.40 0.02
N PHE A 98 -0.06 9.07 0.18
CA PHE A 98 -1.29 8.31 0.29
C PHE A 98 -1.79 8.46 1.73
N ASP A 99 -2.27 9.65 2.07
CA ASP A 99 -3.07 9.83 3.27
C ASP A 99 -4.48 9.28 2.98
N SER A 100 -4.56 7.98 2.77
CA SER A 100 -5.82 7.27 2.53
C SER A 100 -6.32 6.69 3.85
N ARG A 101 -7.55 7.06 4.26
CA ARG A 101 -8.23 6.30 5.32
C ARG A 101 -8.71 4.98 4.74
N LEU A 102 -8.66 3.94 5.55
CA LEU A 102 -9.09 2.61 5.15
C LEU A 102 -10.62 2.57 5.03
N LEU A 103 -11.12 2.12 3.88
CA LEU A 103 -12.53 1.79 3.72
C LEU A 103 -12.82 0.44 4.37
N GLY A 104 -13.69 0.42 5.37
CA GLY A 104 -14.18 -0.82 5.98
C GLY A 104 -15.10 -1.63 5.05
N PRO A 105 -15.40 -2.89 5.42
CA PRO A 105 -16.25 -3.78 4.62
C PRO A 105 -17.63 -3.22 4.28
N ASP A 106 -18.22 -2.43 5.19
CA ASP A 106 -19.55 -1.86 5.00
C ASP A 106 -19.53 -0.67 4.04
N HIS A 107 -18.43 0.09 3.98
CA HIS A 107 -18.22 1.14 2.98
C HIS A 107 -18.20 0.54 1.56
N LEU A 108 -17.58 -0.63 1.38
CA LEU A 108 -17.52 -1.34 0.11
C LEU A 108 -18.88 -1.91 -0.34
N ARG A 109 -19.85 -2.01 0.59
CA ARG A 109 -21.22 -2.49 0.32
C ARG A 109 -22.23 -1.35 0.23
N SER A 110 -21.83 -0.12 0.51
CA SER A 110 -22.74 1.02 0.49
C SER A 110 -23.32 1.22 -0.92
N PRO A 111 -24.65 1.39 -1.06
CA PRO A 111 -25.24 1.75 -2.35
C PRO A 111 -24.72 3.09 -2.87
N ASP A 112 -24.21 3.96 -1.98
CA ASP A 112 -23.74 5.29 -2.31
C ASP A 112 -22.29 5.32 -2.81
N LEU A 113 -21.54 4.20 -2.70
CA LEU A 113 -20.15 4.12 -3.14
C LEU A 113 -19.99 4.49 -4.62
N THR A 114 -20.93 4.08 -5.47
CA THR A 114 -20.89 4.41 -6.91
C THR A 114 -21.11 5.90 -7.14
N SER A 115 -21.98 6.54 -6.35
CA SER A 115 -22.21 7.99 -6.43
C SER A 115 -20.99 8.75 -5.91
N ALA A 116 -20.37 8.31 -4.80
CA ALA A 116 -19.15 8.90 -4.27
C ALA A 116 -17.99 8.85 -5.28
N LEU A 117 -17.88 7.74 -6.03
CA LEU A 117 -16.89 7.60 -7.11
C LEU A 117 -17.21 8.37 -8.38
N SER A 118 -18.44 8.88 -8.56
CA SER A 118 -18.81 9.63 -9.77
C SER A 118 -18.03 10.94 -9.92
N GLY A 119 -17.60 11.54 -8.80
CA GLY A 119 -16.80 12.76 -8.76
C GLY A 119 -15.39 12.59 -9.35
N THR A 120 -14.92 11.35 -9.53
CA THR A 120 -13.58 11.07 -10.07
C THR A 120 -13.50 11.14 -11.60
N GLY A 121 -14.59 11.55 -12.27
CA GLY A 121 -14.68 11.55 -13.74
C GLY A 121 -14.59 10.14 -14.34
N GLY A 122 -14.97 9.13 -13.56
CA GLY A 122 -14.88 7.71 -13.94
C GLY A 122 -13.47 7.13 -13.87
N SER A 123 -12.49 7.89 -13.37
CA SER A 123 -11.11 7.41 -13.20
C SER A 123 -10.87 6.98 -11.76
N TYR A 124 -10.42 5.74 -11.54
CA TYR A 124 -10.07 5.28 -10.20
C TYR A 124 -8.96 4.23 -10.25
N GLY A 125 -8.16 4.20 -9.18
CA GLY A 125 -7.15 3.18 -8.95
C GLY A 125 -7.65 2.15 -7.95
N VAL A 126 -7.42 0.86 -8.23
CA VAL A 126 -7.57 -0.21 -7.25
C VAL A 126 -6.22 -0.86 -7.03
N LEU A 127 -5.74 -0.80 -5.80
CA LEU A 127 -4.60 -1.58 -5.35
C LEU A 127 -5.13 -2.85 -4.68
N MET A 128 -4.99 -3.98 -5.36
CA MET A 128 -5.10 -5.30 -4.75
C MET A 128 -3.71 -5.66 -4.22
N THR A 129 -3.52 -5.55 -2.92
CA THR A 129 -2.37 -6.19 -2.29
C THR A 129 -2.63 -7.70 -2.34
N GLY A 130 -1.68 -8.45 -2.88
CA GLY A 130 -1.69 -9.90 -2.66
C GLY A 130 -1.64 -10.14 -1.15
N PRO A 131 -2.12 -11.29 -0.66
CA PRO A 131 -2.03 -11.60 0.74
C PRO A 131 -0.58 -11.38 1.13
N GLY A 132 -0.37 -10.38 2.00
CA GLY A 132 0.60 -10.62 3.04
C GLY A 132 0.21 -11.98 3.60
N MET A 133 1.19 -12.86 3.84
CA MET A 133 0.97 -13.89 4.85
C MET A 133 0.22 -13.17 5.98
N VAL A 134 -0.99 -13.60 6.35
CA VAL A 134 -1.62 -13.05 7.55
C VAL A 134 -0.60 -13.33 8.64
N VAL A 135 0.14 -12.30 8.99
CA VAL A 135 1.17 -12.36 10.00
C VAL A 135 0.58 -11.63 11.18
N GLY A 136 0.54 -12.33 12.30
CA GLY A 136 -0.17 -11.90 13.49
C GLY A 136 -1.69 -11.88 13.35
N ASP A 137 -2.32 -11.07 14.18
CA ASP A 137 -3.77 -10.97 14.35
C ASP A 137 -4.38 -9.78 13.58
N GLY A 138 -3.61 -9.15 12.70
CA GLY A 138 -4.02 -7.96 11.94
C GLY A 138 -3.80 -6.64 12.68
N LYS A 139 -3.25 -6.66 13.91
CA LYS A 139 -2.85 -5.43 14.62
C LYS A 139 -1.41 -5.01 14.33
N ASP A 140 -0.61 -5.87 13.69
CA ASP A 140 0.77 -5.57 13.33
C ASP A 140 0.83 -4.44 12.30
N THR A 141 1.78 -3.52 12.46
CA THR A 141 1.97 -2.38 11.54
C THR A 141 2.90 -2.70 10.38
N SER A 142 3.51 -3.89 10.40
CA SER A 142 4.35 -4.40 9.34
C SER A 142 4.05 -5.86 9.07
N ALA A 143 3.68 -6.16 7.82
CA ALA A 143 3.50 -7.52 7.33
C ALA A 143 4.84 -8.27 7.11
N ASN A 144 5.98 -7.65 7.44
CA ASN A 144 7.30 -8.23 7.23
C ASN A 144 7.79 -8.98 8.49
N PRO A 145 7.94 -10.33 8.46
CA PRO A 145 8.40 -11.15 9.59
C PRO A 145 9.87 -10.96 10.01
N ASP A 146 10.58 -10.00 9.41
CA ASP A 146 11.93 -9.58 9.81
C ASP A 146 12.10 -8.09 9.49
N TRP A 147 11.17 -7.27 10.01
CA TRP A 147 11.07 -5.85 9.70
C TRP A 147 12.34 -5.06 10.06
N SER A 148 12.98 -5.39 11.19
CA SER A 148 14.22 -4.76 11.65
C SER A 148 15.36 -4.97 10.64
N LYS A 149 15.58 -6.21 10.21
CA LYS A 149 16.61 -6.52 9.21
C LYS A 149 16.24 -6.01 7.83
N SER A 150 14.95 -6.04 7.46
CA SER A 150 14.53 -5.61 6.13
C SER A 150 14.66 -4.11 5.90
N PHE A 151 14.43 -3.30 6.92
CA PHE A 151 14.52 -1.83 6.81
C PHE A 151 15.91 -1.30 7.11
N TRP A 152 16.62 -1.85 8.09
CA TRP A 152 17.92 -1.30 8.52
C TRP A 152 19.09 -2.27 8.34
N GLY A 153 18.83 -3.55 8.07
CA GLY A 153 19.87 -4.57 7.85
C GLY A 153 20.85 -4.65 9.00
N ASP A 154 22.13 -4.82 8.65
CA ASP A 154 23.23 -4.93 9.61
C ASP A 154 23.48 -3.66 10.43
N ASN A 155 22.84 -2.52 10.08
CA ASN A 155 22.94 -1.29 10.85
C ASN A 155 22.03 -1.28 12.08
N TYR A 156 21.06 -2.18 12.18
CA TYR A 156 20.07 -2.17 13.26
C TYR A 156 20.71 -2.17 14.67
N PRO A 157 21.70 -3.02 15.00
CA PRO A 157 22.28 -3.04 16.35
C PRO A 157 22.91 -1.70 16.74
N ARG A 158 23.62 -1.05 15.81
CA ARG A 158 24.24 0.26 16.05
C ARG A 158 23.17 1.34 16.25
N LEU A 159 22.11 1.34 15.45
CA LEU A 159 21.02 2.31 15.56
C LEU A 159 20.23 2.12 16.86
N SER A 160 20.05 0.87 17.30
CA SER A 160 19.43 0.52 18.58
C SER A 160 20.21 1.13 19.75
N THR A 161 21.54 0.95 19.79
CA THR A 161 22.39 1.56 20.84
C THR A 161 22.29 3.09 20.85
N ILE A 162 22.34 3.73 19.68
CA ILE A 162 22.20 5.20 19.58
C ILE A 162 20.82 5.65 20.06
N LYS A 163 19.77 4.91 19.73
CA LYS A 163 18.40 5.22 20.16
C LYS A 163 18.26 5.11 21.67
N GLU A 164 18.86 4.11 22.29
CA GLU A 164 18.89 3.98 23.76
C GLU A 164 19.68 5.11 24.45
N GLU A 165 20.75 5.60 23.82
CA GLU A 165 21.54 6.72 24.35
C GLU A 165 20.77 8.05 24.28
N ILE A 166 20.09 8.31 23.15
CA ILE A 166 19.45 9.61 22.87
C ILE A 166 18.00 9.66 23.38
N ASP A 167 17.28 8.55 23.35
CA ASP A 167 15.88 8.44 23.77
C ASP A 167 15.67 7.17 24.61
N PRO A 168 16.30 7.10 25.81
CA PRO A 168 16.19 5.95 26.71
C PRO A 168 14.75 5.70 27.16
N ASP A 169 13.92 6.73 27.06
CA ASP A 169 12.55 6.70 27.53
C ASP A 169 11.52 6.40 26.43
N MET A 170 11.97 6.18 25.19
CA MET A 170 11.11 5.90 24.03
C MET A 170 10.02 6.97 23.85
N VAL A 171 10.36 8.24 24.11
CA VAL A 171 9.47 9.40 23.92
C VAL A 171 9.13 9.55 22.44
N PHE A 172 10.11 9.31 21.55
CA PHE A 172 9.92 9.34 20.10
C PHE A 172 9.72 7.92 19.57
N TRP A 173 8.57 7.33 19.90
CA TRP A 173 8.19 6.01 19.43
C TRP A 173 7.35 6.07 18.15
N VAL A 174 7.66 5.18 17.20
CA VAL A 174 6.89 4.92 15.98
C VAL A 174 6.99 3.44 15.65
N SER A 175 6.01 2.89 14.93
CA SER A 175 6.02 1.50 14.47
C SER A 175 5.67 1.39 12.98
N PRO A 176 6.52 0.75 12.15
CA PRO A 176 7.83 0.17 12.48
C PRO A 176 8.92 1.25 12.68
N GLY A 177 9.75 1.09 13.71
CA GLY A 177 10.85 1.99 14.06
C GLY A 177 11.93 1.29 14.89
N ILE A 178 13.14 1.87 14.99
CA ILE A 178 14.21 1.32 15.84
C ILE A 178 13.69 1.15 17.27
N ASN A 179 13.87 -0.04 17.84
CA ASN A 179 13.36 -0.42 19.16
C ASN A 179 11.85 -0.30 19.34
N ALA A 180 11.06 -0.29 18.25
CA ALA A 180 9.60 -0.18 18.34
C ALA A 180 8.98 -1.22 19.30
N ASN A 181 9.57 -2.41 19.37
CA ASN A 181 9.20 -3.53 20.23
C ASN A 181 9.47 -3.31 21.73
N TYR A 182 10.03 -2.17 22.15
CA TYR A 182 10.21 -1.84 23.57
C TYR A 182 8.90 -1.34 24.20
N VAL A 183 7.92 -1.03 23.36
CA VAL A 183 6.57 -0.68 23.78
C VAL A 183 5.56 -1.50 22.98
N GLU A 184 4.36 -1.58 23.54
CA GLU A 184 3.21 -2.25 22.96
C GLU A 184 1.96 -1.39 23.15
N VAL A 185 0.93 -1.65 22.35
CA VAL A 185 -0.34 -0.94 22.46
C VAL A 185 -1.31 -1.80 23.25
N VAL A 186 -1.71 -1.33 24.43
CA VAL A 186 -2.69 -1.97 25.30
C VAL A 186 -3.89 -1.03 25.42
N ASP A 187 -5.06 -1.48 24.98
CA ASP A 187 -6.32 -0.71 25.02
C ASP A 187 -6.20 0.71 24.41
N GLY A 188 -5.50 0.82 23.27
CA GLY A 188 -5.28 2.08 22.57
C GLY A 188 -4.28 3.02 23.23
N ARG A 189 -3.47 2.53 24.17
CA ARG A 189 -2.40 3.29 24.83
C ARG A 189 -1.05 2.63 24.62
N VAL A 190 -0.02 3.44 24.39
CA VAL A 190 1.36 2.97 24.33
C VAL A 190 1.86 2.67 25.74
N CYS A 191 2.31 1.44 25.97
CA CYS A 191 2.83 0.93 27.24
C CYS A 191 4.23 0.35 27.03
N ARG A 192 5.16 0.60 27.96
CA ARG A 192 6.47 -0.08 27.91
C ARG A 192 6.32 -1.57 28.21
N VAL A 193 6.98 -2.39 27.42
CA VAL A 193 7.08 -3.83 27.65
C VAL A 193 7.94 -4.05 28.90
N GLN A 194 7.42 -4.81 29.87
CA GLN A 194 8.20 -5.13 31.07
C GLN A 194 9.32 -6.12 30.72
N SER A 195 10.56 -5.68 30.93
CA SER A 195 11.81 -6.27 30.43
C SER A 195 12.04 -5.99 28.95
N THR A 196 13.00 -5.10 28.68
CA THR A 196 13.41 -4.72 27.33
C THR A 196 13.79 -5.95 26.53
N PRO A 197 13.16 -6.21 25.38
CA PRO A 197 13.53 -7.33 24.53
C PRO A 197 14.97 -7.16 24.02
N GLN A 198 15.77 -8.22 24.13
CA GLN A 198 17.15 -8.21 23.62
C GLN A 198 17.21 -8.32 22.10
N GLU A 199 16.18 -8.92 21.50
CA GLU A 199 16.07 -9.08 20.05
C GLU A 199 14.78 -8.44 19.54
N PRO A 200 14.76 -7.92 18.30
CA PRO A 200 13.55 -7.43 17.67
C PRO A 200 12.46 -8.51 17.63
N SER A 201 11.22 -8.10 17.86
CA SER A 201 10.08 -8.96 17.61
C SER A 201 10.01 -9.34 16.13
N LYS A 202 9.44 -10.51 15.85
CA LYS A 202 9.22 -10.98 14.46
C LYS A 202 8.41 -9.97 13.63
N HIS A 203 7.42 -9.32 14.24
CA HIS A 203 6.58 -8.29 13.62
C HIS A 203 6.66 -6.99 14.41
N ALA A 204 6.53 -5.86 13.73
CA ALA A 204 6.50 -4.57 14.39
C ALA A 204 5.19 -4.43 15.18
N PRO A 205 5.21 -3.89 16.41
CA PRO A 205 4.01 -3.78 17.24
C PRO A 205 2.96 -2.85 16.62
N GLY A 206 1.69 -3.02 17.00
CA GLY A 206 0.61 -2.14 16.54
C GLY A 206 0.81 -0.66 16.90
N MET A 207 0.11 0.24 16.19
CA MET A 207 0.07 1.68 16.50
C MET A 207 -1.12 1.99 17.41
N ASP A 208 -1.00 3.04 18.22
CA ASP A 208 -2.04 3.49 19.16
C ASP A 208 -3.24 4.14 18.45
N ARG A 209 -3.05 4.57 17.20
CA ARG A 209 -4.08 5.24 16.41
C ARG A 209 -4.52 4.40 15.22
N VAL A 210 -5.72 3.83 15.33
CA VAL A 210 -6.51 3.30 14.20
C VAL A 210 -7.69 4.25 14.00
N VAL A 211 -7.62 5.11 12.98
CA VAL A 211 -8.78 5.95 12.59
C VAL A 211 -9.47 5.25 11.44
N GLU A 212 -10.61 4.63 11.71
CA GLU A 212 -11.50 4.18 10.64
C GLU A 212 -12.07 5.40 9.90
N ALA A 213 -12.25 5.26 8.58
CA ALA A 213 -12.90 6.29 7.79
C ALA A 213 -14.35 6.52 8.28
N ASP A 214 -14.75 7.77 8.42
CA ASP A 214 -16.13 8.18 8.60
C ASP A 214 -16.63 8.72 7.25
N LEU A 215 -17.45 7.95 6.52
CA LEU A 215 -17.90 8.37 5.20
C LEU A 215 -18.73 9.66 5.21
N GLU A 216 -19.45 9.98 6.28
CA GLU A 216 -20.24 11.21 6.32
C GLU A 216 -19.33 12.44 6.39
N ASN A 217 -18.25 12.34 7.18
CA ASN A 217 -17.36 13.46 7.46
C ASN A 217 -16.11 13.50 6.56
N ASP A 218 -15.67 12.36 6.04
CA ASP A 218 -14.41 12.22 5.29
C ASP A 218 -14.60 12.15 3.78
N THR A 219 -15.83 12.14 3.24
CA THR A 219 -16.05 11.96 1.78
C THR A 219 -15.26 12.95 0.92
N VAL A 220 -15.13 14.22 1.34
CA VAL A 220 -14.36 15.23 0.61
C VAL A 220 -12.86 14.98 0.69
N PHE A 221 -12.36 14.48 1.82
CA PHE A 221 -10.96 14.12 1.99
C PHE A 221 -10.60 12.83 1.22
N LEU A 222 -11.50 11.83 1.24
CA LEU A 222 -11.28 10.52 0.63
C LEU A 222 -11.54 10.50 -0.88
N PHE A 223 -12.50 11.29 -1.35
CA PHE A 223 -13.00 11.24 -2.73
C PHE A 223 -13.13 12.61 -3.40
N GLY A 224 -12.91 13.71 -2.66
CA GLY A 224 -12.97 15.07 -3.18
C GLY A 224 -11.67 15.52 -3.86
N ASN A 225 -11.71 16.76 -4.39
CA ASN A 225 -10.73 17.35 -5.31
C ASN A 225 -9.31 16.83 -5.08
N GLN A 226 -8.88 15.92 -5.96
CA GLN A 226 -7.53 15.36 -6.03
C GLN A 226 -6.53 16.31 -5.40
N GLU A 227 -5.98 15.95 -4.23
CA GLU A 227 -4.80 16.66 -3.74
C GLU A 227 -3.76 16.60 -4.86
N LEU A 228 -3.49 17.77 -5.44
CA LEU A 228 -2.51 18.04 -6.48
C LEU A 228 -2.90 17.57 -7.90
N THR A 229 -3.77 18.32 -8.59
CA THR A 229 -3.44 18.62 -10.00
C THR A 229 -2.13 19.41 -9.98
N GLY A 230 -1.01 18.78 -10.36
CA GLY A 230 0.37 19.25 -10.21
C GLY A 230 0.77 20.53 -10.97
N ILE A 231 -0.11 21.52 -11.02
CA ILE A 231 0.10 22.82 -11.68
C ILE A 231 0.29 23.94 -10.65
N GLN A 232 -0.11 23.74 -9.38
CA GLN A 232 0.05 24.78 -8.35
C GLN A 232 0.30 24.16 -6.97
N LEU A 233 1.53 24.32 -6.47
CA LEU A 233 1.88 24.04 -5.08
C LEU A 233 1.29 25.15 -4.19
N PRO A 234 0.83 24.85 -2.97
CA PRO A 234 0.48 25.88 -2.00
C PRO A 234 1.68 26.79 -1.71
N ALA A 235 1.43 28.08 -1.54
CA ALA A 235 2.48 29.04 -1.22
C ALA A 235 3.09 28.72 0.16
N PRO A 236 4.40 28.96 0.37
CA PRO A 236 5.02 28.74 1.67
C PRO A 236 4.30 29.52 2.77
N GLY A 237 3.72 28.83 3.76
CA GLY A 237 3.09 29.44 4.93
C GLY A 237 1.56 29.35 5.02
N ASP A 238 0.87 28.83 3.99
CA ASP A 238 -0.60 28.77 3.98
C ASP A 238 -1.19 27.44 4.50
N LEU A 239 -0.38 26.53 5.04
CA LEU A 239 -0.85 25.29 5.68
C LEU A 239 -0.47 25.26 7.16
N VAL A 240 -1.46 25.50 8.02
CA VAL A 240 -1.44 25.16 9.44
C VAL A 240 -1.97 23.73 9.56
N GLY A 241 -1.07 22.78 9.88
CA GLY A 241 -1.20 21.36 10.26
C GLY A 241 -2.54 20.62 10.04
N LEU A 242 -2.54 19.34 9.67
CA LEU A 242 -1.99 18.28 10.53
C LEU A 242 -1.72 17.00 9.70
N GLN A 243 -0.44 16.68 9.58
CA GLN A 243 0.00 15.28 9.63
C GLN A 243 -0.24 14.78 11.08
N PRO A 244 -0.66 13.53 11.32
CA PRO A 244 -0.44 12.93 12.63
C PRO A 244 1.05 12.93 12.98
#